data_AF-A0A0Q7A7J5-F1
#
_entry.id   AF-A0A0Q7A7J5-F1
#
_cell.length_a   1.000
_cell.length_b   1.000
_cell.length_c   1.000
_cell.angle_alpha   90.00
_cell.angle_beta   90.00
_cell.angle_gamma   90.00
#
_symmetry.space_group_name_H-M   'P 1'
#
loop_
_entity.id
_entity.type
_entity.pdbx_description
1 polymer ?
#
loop_
_entity_poly.entity_id
_entity_poly.type
_entity_poly.pdbx_seq_one_letter_code
_entity_poly.pdbx_strand_id
1 'polypeptide(L)'
;MSDFEHQIVTIVLDKGLLALVVLLAGYKLNQALEGLKSRLSREQEFARTVNTAVVDLTKKLAAGSHLITWIAWSATQDDDALERDDFIAYDRDMRALLSDLVGLQVALAAVSRTRWDVLSPFAQRIYALDEEMGKARDLHKTGDTWKIAQARLILRDCYFRAIAFDEQLNETAIGLLETTNVQTPER
;
A
#
# COMPACT_ATOMS: atom_id res chain seq x y z
N MET A 1 31.07 66.80 -31.24
CA MET A 1 30.15 65.72 -30.88
C MET A 1 28.77 66.34 -30.76
N SER A 2 27.87 65.96 -31.65
CA SER A 2 26.56 66.59 -31.83
C SER A 2 25.54 66.05 -30.82
N ASP A 3 24.52 66.82 -30.47
CA ASP A 3 23.41 66.41 -29.57
C ASP A 3 22.81 65.04 -29.91
N PHE A 4 22.89 64.66 -31.19
CA PHE A 4 22.49 63.36 -31.71
C PHE A 4 23.27 62.18 -31.12
N GLU A 5 24.59 62.29 -30.96
CA GLU A 5 25.41 61.23 -30.37
C GLU A 5 25.09 61.04 -28.90
N HIS A 6 24.82 62.13 -28.18
CA HIS A 6 24.37 62.08 -26.79
C HIS A 6 23.00 61.40 -26.64
N GLN A 7 22.04 61.72 -27.51
CA GLN A 7 20.71 61.09 -27.51
C GLN A 7 20.80 59.57 -27.77
N ILE A 8 21.59 59.14 -28.75
CA ILE A 8 21.76 57.71 -29.06
C ILE A 8 22.33 56.97 -27.84
N VAL A 9 23.38 57.51 -27.22
CA VAL A 9 24.01 56.88 -26.05
C VAL A 9 23.01 56.73 -24.90
N THR A 10 22.20 57.76 -24.61
CA THR A 10 21.17 57.66 -23.56
C THR A 10 20.08 56.63 -23.87
N ILE A 11 19.62 56.53 -25.11
CA ILE A 11 18.58 55.56 -25.51
C ILE A 11 19.12 54.13 -25.42
N VAL A 12 20.36 53.90 -25.86
CA VAL A 12 20.98 52.57 -25.81
C VAL A 12 21.23 52.14 -24.37
N LEU A 13 21.70 53.06 -23.50
CA LEU A 13 21.88 52.79 -22.07
C LEU A 13 20.56 52.44 -21.38
N ASP A 14 19.51 53.22 -21.61
CA ASP A 14 18.21 53.02 -20.96
C ASP A 14 17.56 51.69 -21.39
N LYS A 15 17.48 51.44 -22.71
CA LYS A 15 16.94 50.18 -23.24
C LYS A 15 17.80 48.97 -22.87
N GLY A 16 19.12 49.12 -22.87
CA GLY A 16 20.05 48.07 -22.47
C GLY A 16 19.93 47.71 -21.00
N LEU A 17 19.78 48.70 -20.11
CA LEU A 17 19.54 48.50 -18.70
C LEU A 17 18.20 47.80 -18.45
N LEU A 18 17.14 48.22 -19.15
CA LEU A 18 15.82 47.59 -19.04
C LEU A 18 15.85 46.12 -19.49
N ALA A 19 16.52 45.82 -20.60
CA ALA A 19 16.72 44.44 -21.05
C ALA A 19 17.49 43.59 -20.04
N LEU A 20 18.54 44.15 -19.41
CA LEU A 20 19.32 43.46 -18.38
C LEU A 20 18.47 43.17 -17.14
N VAL A 21 17.66 44.12 -16.68
CA VAL A 21 16.75 43.93 -15.54
C VAL A 21 15.74 42.82 -15.82
N VAL A 22 15.14 42.81 -17.02
CA VAL A 22 14.20 41.76 -17.43
C VAL A 22 14.88 40.39 -17.49
N LEU A 23 16.10 40.30 -18.03
CA LEU A 23 16.86 39.05 -18.07
C LEU A 23 17.20 38.53 -16.68
N LEU A 24 17.65 39.42 -15.77
CA LEU A 24 17.96 39.04 -14.39
C LEU A 24 16.70 38.61 -13.62
N ALA A 25 15.59 39.34 -13.80
CA ALA A 25 14.30 38.97 -13.22
C ALA A 25 13.81 37.62 -13.75
N GLY A 26 13.90 37.39 -15.06
CA GLY A 26 13.56 36.13 -15.71
C GLY A 26 14.43 34.97 -15.23
N TYR A 27 15.73 35.18 -15.09
CA TYR A 27 16.67 34.19 -14.56
C TYR A 27 16.34 33.82 -13.11
N LYS A 28 16.09 34.81 -12.24
CA LYS A 28 15.72 34.58 -10.84
C LYS A 28 14.37 33.88 -10.71
N LEU A 29 13.39 34.25 -11.53
CA LEU A 29 12.09 33.59 -11.57
C LEU A 29 12.21 32.13 -12.02
N ASN A 30 12.99 31.86 -13.08
CA ASN A 30 13.23 30.50 -13.55
C ASN A 30 13.92 29.64 -12.48
N GLN A 31 14.92 30.19 -11.80
CA GLN A 31 15.60 29.50 -10.69
C GLN A 31 14.64 29.17 -9.53
N ALA A 32 13.73 30.07 -9.19
CA ALA A 32 12.70 29.83 -8.17
C ALA A 32 11.70 28.75 -8.62
N LEU A 33 11.27 28.77 -9.88
CA LEU A 33 10.38 27.76 -10.46
C LEU A 33 11.02 26.38 -10.50
N GLU A 34 12.30 26.27 -10.84
CA GLU A 34 13.05 25.02 -10.81
C GLU A 34 13.13 24.43 -9.40
N GLY A 35 13.37 25.29 -8.40
CA GLY A 35 13.35 24.89 -6.99
C GLY A 35 11.99 24.34 -6.55
N LEU A 36 10.90 25.03 -6.90
CA LEU A 36 9.53 24.58 -6.62
C LEU A 36 9.21 23.27 -7.34
N LYS A 37 9.58 23.14 -8.63
CA LYS A 37 9.37 21.94 -9.42
C LYS A 37 10.13 20.74 -8.83
N SER A 38 11.39 20.93 -8.43
CA SER A 38 12.17 19.87 -7.80
C SER A 38 11.55 19.41 -6.48
N ARG A 39 11.05 20.34 -5.67
CA ARG A 39 10.38 20.03 -4.41
C ARG A 39 9.09 19.23 -4.64
N LEU A 40 8.21 19.73 -5.50
CA LEU A 40 6.95 19.04 -5.83
C LEU A 40 7.19 17.64 -6.40
N SER A 41 8.21 17.50 -7.28
CA SER A 41 8.58 16.21 -7.84
C SER A 41 9.01 15.20 -6.76
N ARG A 42 9.79 15.63 -5.76
CA ARG A 42 10.21 14.77 -4.65
C ARG A 42 9.05 14.39 -3.74
N GLU A 43 8.17 15.34 -3.43
CA GLU A 43 6.97 15.10 -2.63
C GLU A 43 6.05 14.09 -3.32
N GLN A 44 5.85 14.22 -4.63
CA GLN A 44 5.07 13.28 -5.43
C GLN A 44 5.72 11.88 -5.52
N GLU A 45 7.04 11.81 -5.69
CA GLU A 45 7.78 10.54 -5.72
C GLU A 45 7.72 9.81 -4.37
N PHE A 46 7.84 10.56 -3.27
CA PHE A 46 7.67 10.01 -1.92
C PHE A 46 6.25 9.46 -1.72
N ALA A 47 5.22 10.25 -2.05
CA ALA A 47 3.83 9.82 -1.98
C ALA A 47 3.56 8.54 -2.80
N ARG A 48 4.12 8.47 -4.02
CA ARG A 48 4.03 7.27 -4.87
C ARG A 48 4.70 6.06 -4.23
N THR A 49 5.90 6.24 -3.68
CA THR A 49 6.64 5.16 -3.00
C THR A 49 5.85 4.61 -1.82
N VAL A 50 5.27 5.48 -0.99
CA VAL A 50 4.43 5.08 0.14
C VAL A 50 3.16 4.37 -0.34
N ASN A 51 2.48 4.87 -1.38
CA ASN A 51 1.29 4.23 -1.95
C ASN A 51 1.58 2.84 -2.51
N THR A 52 2.70 2.66 -3.21
CA THR A 52 3.13 1.33 -3.69
C THR A 52 3.32 0.37 -2.53
N ALA A 53 4.02 0.78 -1.47
CA ALA A 53 4.24 -0.07 -0.30
C ALA A 53 2.93 -0.47 0.41
N VAL A 54 1.96 0.47 0.50
CA VAL A 54 0.61 0.17 1.01
C VAL A 54 -0.08 -0.87 0.14
N VAL A 55 -0.12 -0.65 -1.18
CA VAL A 55 -0.78 -1.55 -2.13
C VAL A 55 -0.17 -2.95 -2.07
N ASP A 56 1.15 -3.06 -2.03
CA ASP A 56 1.84 -4.35 -2.01
C ASP A 56 1.55 -5.12 -0.72
N LEU A 57 1.58 -4.46 0.45
CA LEU A 57 1.20 -5.08 1.71
C LEU A 57 -0.28 -5.52 1.70
N THR A 58 -1.19 -4.65 1.26
CA THR A 58 -2.62 -4.96 1.16
C THR A 58 -2.89 -6.17 0.26
N LYS A 59 -2.22 -6.27 -0.89
CA LYS A 59 -2.35 -7.42 -1.79
C LYS A 59 -1.96 -8.73 -1.10
N LYS A 60 -0.88 -8.74 -0.33
CA LYS A 60 -0.45 -9.95 0.39
C LYS A 60 -1.38 -10.29 1.56
N LEU A 61 -1.90 -9.29 2.27
CA LEU A 61 -2.92 -9.49 3.29
C LEU A 61 -4.19 -10.13 2.70
N ALA A 62 -4.68 -9.58 1.58
CA ALA A 62 -5.84 -10.12 0.87
C ALA A 62 -5.58 -11.54 0.35
N ALA A 63 -4.39 -11.81 -0.18
CA ALA A 63 -4.01 -13.17 -0.60
C ALA A 63 -4.02 -14.17 0.57
N GLY A 64 -3.56 -13.76 1.76
CA GLY A 64 -3.60 -14.60 2.97
C GLY A 64 -5.03 -14.91 3.40
N SER A 65 -5.88 -13.89 3.45
CA SER A 65 -7.31 -14.05 3.75
C SER A 65 -8.01 -14.94 2.72
N HIS A 66 -7.68 -14.80 1.44
CA HIS A 66 -8.24 -15.63 0.38
C HIS A 66 -7.84 -17.11 0.50
N LEU A 67 -6.57 -17.40 0.84
CA LEU A 67 -6.12 -18.77 1.10
C LEU A 67 -6.91 -19.41 2.24
N ILE A 68 -7.12 -18.68 3.34
CA ILE A 68 -7.94 -19.13 4.48
C ILE A 68 -9.38 -19.38 4.03
N THR A 69 -9.97 -18.42 3.33
CA THR A 69 -11.35 -18.49 2.84
C THR A 69 -11.56 -19.70 1.93
N TRP A 70 -10.61 -19.98 1.03
CA TRP A 70 -10.70 -21.07 0.08
C TRP A 70 -10.82 -22.43 0.75
N ILE A 71 -9.90 -22.74 1.66
CA ILE A 71 -9.93 -24.02 2.37
C ILE A 71 -11.09 -24.09 3.37
N ALA A 72 -11.39 -22.98 4.05
CA ALA A 72 -12.44 -22.91 5.06
C ALA A 72 -13.86 -22.98 4.47
N TRP A 73 -14.02 -22.60 3.19
CA TRP A 73 -15.29 -22.68 2.48
C TRP A 73 -15.85 -24.11 2.41
N SER A 74 -15.01 -25.13 2.30
CA SER A 74 -15.42 -26.54 2.30
C SER A 74 -16.31 -26.89 3.50
N ALA A 75 -15.97 -26.39 4.69
CA ALA A 75 -16.71 -26.61 5.94
C ALA A 75 -18.07 -25.90 6.00
N THR A 76 -18.41 -25.08 4.99
CA THR A 76 -19.72 -24.44 4.85
C THR A 76 -20.68 -25.24 3.98
N GLN A 77 -20.20 -26.28 3.30
CA GLN A 77 -20.98 -27.11 2.40
C GLN A 77 -21.35 -28.46 3.06
N ASP A 78 -22.48 -29.04 2.65
CA ASP A 78 -22.99 -30.30 3.22
C ASP A 78 -22.20 -31.54 2.72
N ASP A 79 -21.66 -31.47 1.50
CA ASP A 79 -20.88 -32.54 0.88
C ASP A 79 -19.38 -32.16 0.93
N ASP A 80 -18.82 -32.34 2.12
CA ASP A 80 -17.46 -31.92 2.46
C ASP A 80 -16.43 -32.94 1.94
N ALA A 81 -15.70 -32.55 0.90
CA ALA A 81 -14.60 -33.30 0.31
C ALA A 81 -13.23 -32.77 0.76
N LEU A 82 -13.13 -32.17 1.95
CA LEU A 82 -11.85 -31.67 2.47
C LEU A 82 -10.87 -32.84 2.68
N GLU A 83 -9.82 -32.85 1.88
CA GLU A 83 -8.78 -33.88 1.92
C GLU A 83 -7.55 -33.41 2.69
N ARG A 84 -6.69 -34.37 3.06
CA ARG A 84 -5.42 -34.06 3.70
C ARG A 84 -4.51 -33.23 2.79
N ASP A 85 -4.58 -33.45 1.49
CA ASP A 85 -3.75 -32.76 0.51
C ASP A 85 -4.11 -31.28 0.37
N ASP A 86 -5.36 -30.89 0.64
CA ASP A 86 -5.78 -29.49 0.69
C ASP A 86 -5.05 -28.70 1.78
N PHE A 87 -4.92 -29.29 2.97
CA PHE A 87 -4.16 -28.68 4.06
C PHE A 87 -2.66 -28.58 3.76
N ILE A 88 -2.09 -29.56 3.04
CA ILE A 88 -0.68 -29.54 2.64
C ILE A 88 -0.44 -28.41 1.63
N ALA A 89 -1.35 -28.24 0.66
CA ALA A 89 -1.29 -27.14 -0.31
C ALA A 89 -1.40 -25.78 0.40
N TYR A 90 -2.39 -25.64 1.29
CA TYR A 90 -2.55 -24.46 2.12
C TYR A 90 -1.30 -24.12 2.93
N ASP A 91 -0.74 -25.08 3.69
CA ASP A 91 0.43 -24.86 4.56
C ASP A 91 1.66 -24.37 3.77
N ARG A 92 1.88 -24.94 2.57
CA ARG A 92 2.97 -24.54 1.69
C ARG A 92 2.80 -23.10 1.24
N ASP A 93 1.61 -22.75 0.76
CA ASP A 93 1.34 -21.45 0.16
C ASP A 93 1.27 -20.35 1.23
N MET A 94 0.66 -20.65 2.39
CA MET A 94 0.61 -19.74 3.53
C MET A 94 2.00 -19.45 4.08
N ARG A 95 2.87 -20.46 4.25
CA ARG A 95 4.24 -20.23 4.75
C ARG A 95 5.04 -19.29 3.87
N ALA A 96 4.96 -19.46 2.55
CA ALA A 96 5.60 -18.55 1.60
C ALA A 96 5.04 -17.13 1.74
N LEU A 97 3.71 -17.01 1.85
CA LEU A 97 3.03 -15.73 2.01
C LEU A 97 3.40 -15.02 3.32
N LEU A 98 3.46 -15.72 4.45
CA LEU A 98 3.79 -15.12 5.74
C LEU A 98 5.23 -14.56 5.76
N SER A 99 6.17 -15.23 5.07
CA SER A 99 7.53 -14.74 4.89
C SER A 99 7.55 -13.42 4.11
N ASP A 100 6.84 -13.35 2.99
CA ASP A 100 6.70 -12.11 2.20
C ASP A 100 6.04 -10.99 3.01
N LEU A 101 5.02 -11.34 3.81
CA LEU A 101 4.25 -10.40 4.61
C LEU A 101 5.14 -9.66 5.62
N VAL A 102 6.04 -10.36 6.31
CA VAL A 102 7.00 -9.74 7.23
C VAL A 102 7.90 -8.74 6.49
N GLY A 103 8.40 -9.11 5.32
CA GLY A 103 9.23 -8.22 4.49
C GLY A 103 8.51 -6.93 4.09
N LEU A 104 7.25 -7.05 3.66
CA LEU A 104 6.43 -5.90 3.26
C LEU A 104 6.04 -5.01 4.45
N GLN A 105 5.81 -5.59 5.63
CA GLN A 105 5.60 -4.80 6.84
C GLN A 105 6.81 -3.92 7.18
N VAL A 106 8.02 -4.48 7.09
CA VAL A 106 9.27 -3.74 7.32
C VAL A 106 9.44 -2.64 6.26
N ALA A 107 9.18 -2.97 4.98
CA ALA A 107 9.26 -2.00 3.88
C ALA A 107 8.29 -0.83 4.08
N LEU A 108 7.03 -1.09 4.45
CA LEU A 108 6.05 -0.05 4.72
C LEU A 108 6.46 0.78 5.95
N ALA A 109 6.89 0.14 7.04
CA ALA A 109 7.32 0.84 8.25
C ALA A 109 8.50 1.79 7.98
N ALA A 110 9.41 1.41 7.07
CA ALA A 110 10.58 2.21 6.69
C ALA A 110 10.20 3.49 5.92
N VAL A 111 9.14 3.44 5.10
CA VAL A 111 8.70 4.60 4.29
C VAL A 111 7.57 5.40 4.95
N SER A 112 6.75 4.77 5.80
CA SER A 112 5.66 5.43 6.52
C SER A 112 5.21 4.63 7.75
N ARG A 113 5.73 5.02 8.93
CA ARG A 113 5.35 4.42 10.21
C ARG A 113 3.85 4.52 10.49
N THR A 114 3.24 5.68 10.23
CA THR A 114 1.81 5.92 10.47
C THR A 114 0.92 4.96 9.67
N ARG A 115 1.24 4.69 8.41
CA ARG A 115 0.46 3.74 7.60
C ARG A 115 0.70 2.30 8.02
N TRP A 116 1.92 1.98 8.45
CA TRP A 116 2.21 0.69 9.07
C TRP A 116 1.42 0.49 10.37
N ASP A 117 1.30 1.51 11.23
CA ASP A 117 0.51 1.40 12.47
C ASP A 117 -0.95 1.03 12.16
N VAL A 118 -1.50 1.51 11.03
CA VAL A 118 -2.87 1.18 10.57
C VAL A 118 -2.97 -0.23 9.99
N LEU A 119 -2.00 -0.69 9.18
CA LEU A 119 -2.08 -1.98 8.50
C LEU A 119 -1.50 -3.16 9.29
N SER A 120 -0.61 -2.92 10.25
CA SER A 120 0.01 -3.99 11.05
C SER A 120 -0.98 -4.86 11.82
N PRO A 121 -2.11 -4.36 12.35
CA PRO A 121 -3.12 -5.20 13.00
C PRO A 121 -3.77 -6.21 12.05
N PHE A 122 -3.86 -5.92 10.75
CA PHE A 122 -4.39 -6.86 9.77
C PHE A 122 -3.47 -8.08 9.61
N ALA A 123 -2.15 -7.89 9.60
CA ALA A 123 -1.23 -9.02 9.57
C ALA A 123 -1.36 -9.89 10.82
N GLN A 124 -1.53 -9.28 12.00
CA GLN A 124 -1.76 -10.03 13.24
C GLN A 124 -3.04 -10.87 13.18
N ARG A 125 -4.09 -10.34 12.54
CA ARG A 125 -5.33 -11.11 12.31
C ARG A 125 -5.12 -12.28 11.34
N ILE A 126 -4.30 -12.12 10.31
CA ILE A 126 -3.92 -13.25 9.43
C ILE A 126 -3.16 -14.31 10.21
N TYR A 127 -2.18 -13.94 11.04
CA TYR A 127 -1.46 -14.92 11.88
C TYR A 127 -2.40 -15.65 12.85
N ALA A 128 -3.34 -14.93 13.47
CA ALA A 128 -4.31 -15.54 14.37
C ALA A 128 -5.26 -16.50 13.63
N LEU A 129 -5.70 -16.15 12.42
CA LEU A 129 -6.50 -17.06 11.60
C LEU A 129 -5.70 -18.29 11.16
N ASP A 130 -4.44 -18.13 10.77
CA ASP A 130 -3.55 -19.24 10.41
C ASP A 130 -3.32 -20.22 11.58
N GLU A 131 -3.21 -19.70 12.80
CA GLU A 131 -3.13 -20.53 14.00
C GLU A 131 -4.38 -21.41 14.16
N GLU A 132 -5.57 -20.83 13.99
CA GLU A 132 -6.85 -21.57 14.04
C GLU A 132 -6.97 -22.59 12.91
N MET A 133 -6.51 -22.24 11.70
CA MET A 133 -6.40 -23.18 10.57
C MET A 133 -5.49 -24.36 10.91
N GLY A 134 -4.36 -24.12 11.58
CA GLY A 134 -3.46 -25.16 12.07
C GLY A 134 -4.13 -26.09 13.10
N LYS A 135 -4.92 -25.54 14.03
CA LYS A 135 -5.70 -26.33 15.00
C LYS A 135 -6.74 -27.21 14.28
N ALA A 136 -7.46 -26.66 13.32
CA ALA A 136 -8.43 -27.40 12.52
C ALA A 136 -7.78 -28.55 11.74
N ARG A 137 -6.63 -28.30 11.10
CA ARG A 137 -5.84 -29.32 10.40
C ARG A 137 -5.47 -30.47 11.34
N ASP A 138 -4.94 -30.15 12.51
CA ASP A 138 -4.44 -31.16 13.45
C ASP A 138 -5.58 -32.04 14.00
N LEU A 139 -6.76 -31.46 14.23
CA LEU A 139 -7.98 -32.20 14.56
C LEU A 139 -8.45 -33.09 13.41
N HIS A 140 -8.48 -32.56 12.18
CA HIS A 140 -8.89 -33.29 10.99
C HIS A 140 -8.02 -34.53 10.74
N LYS A 141 -6.69 -34.38 10.90
CA LYS A 141 -5.69 -35.44 10.70
C LYS A 141 -5.90 -36.66 11.59
N THR A 142 -6.61 -36.52 12.71
CA THR A 142 -6.83 -37.64 13.64
C THR A 142 -7.75 -38.73 13.09
N GLY A 143 -8.60 -38.42 12.11
CA GLY A 143 -9.60 -39.35 11.58
C GLY A 143 -10.78 -39.63 12.54
N ASP A 144 -10.80 -39.02 13.73
CA ASP A 144 -11.87 -39.17 14.71
C ASP A 144 -13.07 -38.30 14.31
N THR A 145 -14.25 -38.92 14.17
CA THR A 145 -15.50 -38.26 13.74
C THR A 145 -15.83 -37.03 14.58
N TRP A 146 -15.63 -37.09 15.90
CA TRP A 146 -15.90 -35.96 16.79
C TRP A 146 -14.92 -34.81 16.56
N LYS A 147 -13.63 -35.12 16.39
CA LYS A 147 -12.59 -34.11 16.14
C LYS A 147 -12.72 -33.49 14.76
N ILE A 148 -13.14 -34.26 13.76
CA ILE A 148 -13.46 -33.75 12.43
C ILE A 148 -14.64 -32.78 12.51
N ALA A 149 -15.69 -33.09 13.29
CA ALA A 149 -16.80 -32.16 13.50
C ALA A 149 -16.33 -30.86 14.19
N GLN A 150 -15.41 -30.93 15.16
CA GLN A 150 -14.81 -29.73 15.74
C GLN A 150 -13.97 -28.93 14.74
N ALA A 151 -13.15 -29.60 13.92
CA ALA A 151 -12.36 -28.96 12.87
C ALA A 151 -13.27 -28.16 11.94
N ARG A 152 -14.42 -28.72 11.53
CA ARG A 152 -15.42 -28.04 10.70
C ARG A 152 -15.97 -26.77 11.35
N LEU A 153 -16.26 -26.80 12.66
CA LEU A 153 -16.73 -25.61 13.36
C LEU A 153 -15.68 -24.49 13.35
N ILE A 154 -14.40 -24.83 13.56
CA ILE A 154 -13.30 -23.87 13.50
C ILE A 154 -13.16 -23.30 12.08
N LEU A 155 -13.14 -24.17 11.06
CA LEU A 155 -13.05 -23.74 9.66
C LEU A 155 -14.20 -22.81 9.29
N ARG A 156 -15.43 -23.14 9.68
CA ARG A 156 -16.59 -22.29 9.42
C ARG A 156 -16.48 -20.91 10.08
N ASP A 157 -15.97 -20.83 11.31
CA ASP A 157 -15.68 -19.54 11.96
C ASP A 157 -14.59 -18.75 11.21
N CYS A 158 -13.50 -19.42 10.83
CA CYS A 158 -12.42 -18.83 10.04
C CYS A 158 -12.93 -18.25 8.71
N TYR A 159 -13.83 -18.96 8.02
CA TYR A 159 -14.43 -18.49 6.77
C TYR A 159 -15.12 -17.13 6.92
N PHE A 160 -16.05 -17.00 7.89
CA PHE A 160 -16.77 -15.75 8.09
C PHE A 160 -15.87 -14.62 8.57
N ARG A 161 -14.88 -14.92 9.42
CA ARG A 161 -13.91 -13.94 9.89
C ARG A 161 -12.97 -13.46 8.79
N ALA A 162 -12.61 -14.31 7.84
CA ALA A 162 -11.81 -13.95 6.67
C ALA A 162 -12.61 -13.04 5.70
N ILE A 163 -13.89 -13.33 5.47
CA ILE A 163 -14.76 -12.43 4.70
C ILE A 163 -14.86 -11.04 5.35
N ALA A 164 -15.14 -10.98 6.65
CA ALA A 164 -15.20 -9.72 7.38
C ALA A 164 -13.85 -9.00 7.44
N PHE A 165 -12.75 -9.75 7.38
CA PHE A 165 -11.40 -9.19 7.26
C PHE A 165 -11.21 -8.48 5.91
N ASP A 166 -11.62 -9.10 4.80
CA ASP A 166 -11.45 -8.52 3.46
C ASP A 166 -12.23 -7.23 3.29
N GLU A 167 -13.47 -7.16 3.79
CA GLU A 167 -14.28 -5.94 3.79
C GLU A 167 -13.56 -4.79 4.51
N GLN A 168 -13.12 -5.03 5.74
CA GLN A 168 -12.41 -4.02 6.55
C GLN A 168 -11.06 -3.63 5.95
N LEU A 169 -10.33 -4.58 5.35
CA LEU A 169 -9.06 -4.33 4.70
C LEU A 169 -9.25 -3.41 3.48
N ASN A 170 -10.28 -3.68 2.67
CA ASN A 170 -10.59 -2.87 1.49
C ASN A 170 -10.95 -1.42 1.87
N GLU A 171 -11.84 -1.23 2.84
CA GLU A 171 -12.22 0.09 3.34
C GLU A 171 -11.00 0.86 3.87
N THR A 172 -10.17 0.19 4.67
CA THR A 172 -8.96 0.79 5.25
C THR A 172 -7.95 1.16 4.16
N ALA A 173 -7.72 0.28 3.19
CA ALA A 173 -6.78 0.52 2.09
C ALA A 173 -7.22 1.69 1.20
N ILE A 174 -8.52 1.82 0.91
CA ILE A 174 -9.08 2.95 0.18
C ILE A 174 -8.80 4.26 0.94
N GLY A 175 -9.12 4.32 2.24
CA GLY A 175 -8.89 5.52 3.05
C GLY A 175 -7.41 5.92 3.12
N LEU A 176 -6.50 4.94 3.20
CA LEU A 176 -5.05 5.21 3.20
C LEU A 176 -4.54 5.76 1.86
N LEU A 177 -5.16 5.40 0.74
CA LEU A 177 -4.76 5.87 -0.58
C LEU A 177 -5.37 7.24 -0.90
N GLU A 178 -6.62 7.50 -0.51
CA GLU A 178 -7.32 8.77 -0.71
C GLU A 178 -6.72 9.93 0.08
N THR A 179 -6.25 9.70 1.30
CA THR A 179 -5.58 10.72 2.13
C THR A 179 -4.32 11.31 1.48
N THR A 180 -3.76 10.64 0.46
CA THR A 180 -2.63 11.12 -0.32
C THR A 180 -3.02 12.10 -1.43
N ASN A 181 -4.25 12.03 -1.94
CA ASN A 181 -4.70 12.79 -3.12
C ASN A 181 -5.18 14.21 -2.79
N VAL A 182 -5.57 14.47 -1.54
CA VAL A 182 -6.15 15.77 -1.10
C VAL A 182 -5.12 16.91 -1.09
N GLN A 183 -3.83 16.63 -1.25
CA GLN A 183 -2.79 17.68 -1.33
C GLN A 183 -2.52 18.19 -2.75
N THR A 184 -3.30 17.81 -3.75
CA THR A 184 -3.22 18.42 -5.09
C THR A 184 -4.19 19.62 -5.12
N PRO A 185 -3.74 20.87 -4.95
CA PRO A 185 -4.62 22.01 -5.13
C PRO A 185 -5.08 22.02 -6.59
N GLU A 186 -6.40 21.93 -6.80
CA GLU A 186 -7.02 22.23 -8.08
C GLU A 186 -6.49 23.61 -8.54
N ARG A 187 -5.82 23.62 -9.69
CA ARG A 187 -5.33 24.82 -10.37
C ARG A 187 -6.29 25.19 -11.49
#